data_AF-A0A950ZN04-F1
#
_entry.id   AF-A0A950ZN04-F1
#
_cell.length_a   1.000
_cell.length_b   1.000
_cell.length_c   1.000
_cell.angle_alpha   90.00
_cell.angle_beta   90.00
_cell.angle_gamma   90.00
#
_symmetry.space_group_name_H-M   'P 1'
#
loop_
_entity.id
_entity.type
_entity.pdbx_description
1 polymer ?
#
loop_
_entity_poly.entity_id
_entity_poly.type
_entity_poly.pdbx_seq_one_letter_code
_entity_poly.pdbx_strand_id
1 'polypeptide(L)'
;MTTSSSVTFSYDTGEFWDEMFEAPDRVRPHYAALAEALASLGPHDVERRQRAAELSFQARGVTFAVNQGPEGVDKVMPFDLIPRVITADEWRTIERGLEQRVRALNLFLHDIYHDARILNSGVIPPELVFGSRGYRREMRGLDVPLGVYTHIVGSDLVRDSSGEFYVLEDNLRTPSGVSYVVENRRVLKRVWSQLFHGSDVRPVEGYAQDLLDVLRSVAPERVDDPTVVLLTPGVYNSAYFEHSFLAKGMGVQMVEGSDLYVDDGCVYMRTIRGPQPVHVIYRRVDDDFLDPLAFRADSLLGVAGLFASYRMGRVTLANGIGAGVADDKAVYAYVPSIIKYYLSEEPILPTIRTYLPTDPSELRYILEHMRELVIKSVNESGGYGMLVGPHSTQAEREEFAARIQANPRSFIAQPTLALSRHP
;
A
#
# COMPACT_ATOMS: atom_id res chain seq x y z
N MET A 1 -51.35 -9.23 0.35
CA MET A 1 -50.80 -10.27 -0.55
C MET A 1 -49.31 -9.99 -0.66
N THR A 2 -48.53 -10.73 0.14
CA THR A 2 -47.08 -10.67 0.25
C THR A 2 -46.45 -11.39 -0.93
N THR A 3 -46.01 -10.65 -1.94
CA THR A 3 -45.09 -11.19 -2.95
C THR A 3 -43.67 -11.03 -2.44
N SER A 4 -43.22 -12.04 -1.70
CA SER A 4 -41.81 -12.32 -1.45
C SER A 4 -41.16 -12.69 -2.78
N SER A 5 -40.69 -11.70 -3.54
CA SER A 5 -39.74 -11.92 -4.62
C SER A 5 -38.35 -11.98 -4.01
N SER A 6 -38.01 -13.11 -3.38
CA SER A 6 -36.63 -13.43 -3.05
C SER A 6 -35.89 -13.64 -4.36
N VAL A 7 -35.07 -12.68 -4.77
CA VAL A 7 -33.97 -12.97 -5.69
C VAL A 7 -33.06 -13.91 -4.91
N THR A 8 -33.21 -15.21 -5.10
CA THR A 8 -32.28 -16.21 -4.58
C THR A 8 -31.02 -16.09 -5.43
N PHE A 9 -30.06 -15.31 -4.95
CA PHE A 9 -28.68 -15.52 -5.33
C PHE A 9 -28.34 -16.95 -4.92
N SER A 10 -28.10 -17.87 -5.86
CA SER A 10 -27.53 -19.18 -5.52
C SER A 10 -26.05 -18.97 -5.18
N TYR A 11 -25.82 -18.33 -4.04
CA TYR A 11 -24.50 -18.03 -3.51
C TYR A 11 -24.18 -19.10 -2.46
N ASP A 12 -23.20 -19.94 -2.77
CA ASP A 12 -22.69 -20.92 -1.80
C ASP A 12 -21.67 -20.24 -0.88
N THR A 13 -22.07 -20.04 0.37
CA THR A 13 -21.22 -19.44 1.40
C THR A 13 -20.02 -20.33 1.76
N GLY A 14 -20.07 -21.64 1.45
CA GLY A 14 -19.04 -22.61 1.80
C GLY A 14 -18.70 -22.61 3.30
N GLU A 15 -17.47 -23.00 3.64
CA GLU A 15 -16.94 -23.01 5.02
C GLU A 15 -16.13 -21.74 5.36
N PHE A 16 -16.21 -20.69 4.55
CA PHE A 16 -15.43 -19.46 4.72
C PHE A 16 -16.24 -18.43 5.51
N TRP A 17 -15.54 -17.47 6.13
CA TRP A 17 -16.24 -16.28 6.63
C TRP A 17 -16.81 -15.50 5.45
N ASP A 18 -18.13 -15.47 5.35
CA ASP A 18 -18.80 -14.62 4.38
C ASP A 18 -19.14 -13.25 4.96
N GLU A 19 -18.86 -12.23 4.17
CA GLU A 19 -19.08 -10.83 4.53
C GLU A 19 -20.54 -10.44 4.61
N MET A 20 -21.36 -10.95 3.70
CA MET A 20 -22.76 -10.57 3.59
C MET A 20 -23.68 -11.52 4.36
N PHE A 21 -23.33 -12.80 4.44
CA PHE A 21 -24.15 -13.87 4.97
C PHE A 21 -23.51 -14.48 6.24
N GLU A 22 -24.31 -14.70 7.29
CA GLU A 22 -23.91 -15.44 8.50
C GLU A 22 -24.10 -16.95 8.32
N ALA A 23 -25.08 -17.33 7.50
CA ALA A 23 -25.45 -18.67 7.11
C ALA A 23 -26.20 -18.59 5.77
N PRO A 24 -26.43 -19.70 5.05
CA PRO A 24 -27.29 -19.71 3.87
C PRO A 24 -28.61 -18.98 4.14
N ASP A 25 -28.97 -18.05 3.25
CA ASP A 25 -30.16 -17.18 3.33
C ASP A 25 -30.26 -16.25 4.56
N ARG A 26 -29.20 -16.12 5.38
CA ARG A 26 -29.18 -15.25 6.57
C ARG A 26 -28.19 -14.11 6.41
N VAL A 27 -28.69 -12.96 5.95
CA VAL A 27 -27.89 -11.74 5.75
C VAL A 27 -27.48 -11.13 7.10
N ARG A 28 -26.23 -10.66 7.19
CA ARG A 28 -25.71 -9.95 8.36
C ARG A 28 -26.40 -8.57 8.51
N PRO A 29 -26.64 -8.08 9.74
CA PRO A 29 -27.40 -6.84 9.95
C PRO A 29 -26.87 -5.62 9.19
N HIS A 30 -25.55 -5.43 9.12
CA HIS A 30 -24.94 -4.30 8.42
C HIS A 30 -25.01 -4.39 6.89
N TYR A 31 -25.37 -5.56 6.34
CA TYR A 31 -25.62 -5.78 4.91
C TYR A 31 -27.10 -5.74 4.55
N ALA A 32 -28.02 -5.63 5.51
CA ALA A 32 -29.47 -5.72 5.26
C ALA A 32 -29.97 -4.73 4.20
N ALA A 33 -29.55 -3.47 4.28
CA ALA A 33 -29.94 -2.43 3.30
C ALA A 33 -29.38 -2.72 1.90
N LEU A 34 -28.14 -3.24 1.81
CA LEU A 34 -27.56 -3.66 0.52
C LEU A 34 -28.31 -4.87 -0.05
N ALA A 35 -28.65 -5.84 0.79
CA ALA A 35 -29.42 -7.02 0.37
C ALA A 35 -30.80 -6.64 -0.17
N GLU A 36 -31.51 -5.73 0.51
CA GLU A 36 -32.81 -5.22 0.05
C GLU A 36 -32.66 -4.46 -1.28
N ALA A 37 -31.62 -3.62 -1.40
CA ALA A 37 -31.33 -2.91 -2.64
C ALA A 37 -31.01 -3.87 -3.78
N LEU A 38 -30.22 -4.92 -3.55
CA LEU A 38 -29.90 -5.97 -4.52
C LEU A 38 -31.15 -6.76 -4.94
N ALA A 39 -31.99 -7.15 -3.98
CA ALA A 39 -33.23 -7.87 -4.24
C ALA A 39 -34.25 -7.05 -5.05
N SER A 40 -34.17 -5.71 -4.98
CA SER A 40 -34.99 -4.82 -5.79
C SER A 40 -34.54 -4.69 -7.26
N LEU A 41 -33.34 -5.18 -7.61
CA LEU A 41 -32.81 -5.14 -8.97
C LEU A 41 -33.13 -6.43 -9.74
N GLY A 42 -33.67 -6.28 -10.95
CA GLY A 42 -33.73 -7.40 -11.91
C GLY A 42 -32.35 -7.68 -12.54
N PRO A 43 -32.11 -8.86 -13.12
CA PRO A 43 -30.84 -9.18 -13.80
C PRO A 43 -30.43 -8.16 -14.87
N HIS A 44 -31.39 -7.68 -15.67
CA HIS A 44 -31.15 -6.64 -16.67
C HIS A 44 -30.74 -5.28 -16.07
N ASP A 45 -31.19 -4.97 -14.85
CA ASP A 45 -30.84 -3.75 -14.15
C ASP A 45 -29.40 -3.77 -13.64
N VAL A 46 -28.92 -4.95 -13.22
CA VAL A 46 -27.54 -5.20 -12.80
C VAL A 46 -26.61 -5.07 -14.02
N GLU A 47 -26.90 -5.78 -15.11
CA GLU A 47 -26.10 -5.69 -16.34
C GLU A 47 -26.04 -4.26 -16.91
N ARG A 48 -27.14 -3.51 -16.84
CA ARG A 48 -27.17 -2.12 -17.30
C ARG A 48 -26.27 -1.24 -16.43
N ARG A 49 -26.28 -1.42 -15.11
CA ARG A 49 -25.43 -0.67 -14.18
C ARG A 49 -23.96 -1.03 -14.34
N GLN A 50 -23.66 -2.32 -14.53
CA GLN A 50 -22.31 -2.81 -14.79
C GLN A 50 -21.72 -2.16 -16.06
N ARG A 51 -22.46 -2.21 -17.17
CA ARG A 51 -22.08 -1.54 -18.42
C ARG A 51 -21.91 -0.03 -18.25
N ALA A 52 -22.80 0.61 -17.48
CA ALA A 52 -22.67 2.04 -17.19
C ALA A 52 -21.42 2.37 -16.36
N ALA A 53 -21.03 1.50 -15.42
CA ALA A 53 -19.83 1.64 -14.62
C ALA A 53 -18.57 1.49 -15.50
N GLU A 54 -18.52 0.47 -16.34
CA GLU A 54 -17.41 0.22 -17.28
C GLU A 54 -17.20 1.40 -18.23
N LEU A 55 -18.27 1.89 -18.87
CA LEU A 55 -18.21 3.09 -19.72
C LEU A 55 -17.76 4.34 -18.95
N SER A 56 -18.17 4.44 -17.69
CA SER A 56 -17.82 5.54 -16.78
C SER A 56 -16.33 5.52 -16.40
N PHE A 57 -15.73 4.34 -16.23
CA PHE A 57 -14.28 4.18 -16.03
C PHE A 57 -13.50 4.47 -17.32
N GLN A 58 -13.96 3.95 -18.47
CA GLN A 58 -13.37 4.23 -19.78
C GLN A 58 -13.32 5.74 -20.08
N ALA A 59 -14.45 6.44 -19.90
CA ALA A 59 -14.54 7.87 -20.16
C ALA A 59 -13.64 8.73 -19.24
N ARG A 60 -13.25 8.19 -18.08
CA ARG A 60 -12.35 8.86 -17.14
C ARG A 60 -10.89 8.44 -17.29
N GLY A 61 -10.60 7.48 -18.15
CA GLY A 61 -9.26 6.93 -18.32
C GLY A 61 -8.75 6.20 -17.08
N VAL A 62 -9.65 5.62 -16.27
CA VAL A 62 -9.24 4.78 -15.13
C VAL A 62 -8.77 3.45 -15.69
N THR A 63 -7.47 3.38 -15.97
CA THR A 63 -6.83 2.22 -16.57
C THR A 63 -5.81 1.62 -15.62
N PHE A 64 -5.47 0.35 -15.85
CA PHE A 64 -4.32 -0.31 -15.26
C PHE A 64 -3.52 -0.98 -16.38
N ALA A 65 -2.20 -0.82 -16.35
CA ALA A 65 -1.31 -1.47 -17.30
C ALA A 65 -1.15 -2.95 -16.93
N VAL A 66 -1.73 -3.84 -17.74
CA VAL A 66 -1.72 -5.29 -17.46
C VAL A 66 -0.38 -5.96 -17.84
N ASN A 67 0.56 -5.23 -18.48
CA ASN A 67 1.90 -5.72 -18.78
C ASN A 67 2.94 -4.60 -18.67
N GLN A 68 4.10 -4.87 -18.05
CA GLN A 68 5.27 -3.98 -18.10
C GLN A 68 6.07 -4.18 -19.41
N GLY A 69 5.42 -3.93 -20.54
CA GLY A 69 6.04 -4.00 -21.87
C GLY A 69 5.66 -2.81 -22.75
N PRO A 70 6.40 -2.54 -23.83
CA PRO A 70 6.14 -1.42 -24.75
C PRO A 70 4.74 -1.46 -25.42
N GLU A 71 4.08 -2.62 -25.38
CA GLU A 71 2.74 -2.88 -25.92
C GLU A 71 1.69 -3.08 -24.80
N GLY A 72 1.89 -2.46 -23.64
CA GLY A 72 0.90 -2.49 -22.55
C GLY A 72 -0.42 -1.88 -23.01
N VAL A 73 -1.39 -2.72 -23.39
CA VAL A 73 -2.76 -2.26 -23.66
C VAL A 73 -3.37 -1.87 -22.31
N ASP A 74 -3.59 -0.58 -22.11
CA ASP A 74 -4.37 -0.05 -21.00
C ASP A 74 -5.72 -0.78 -20.93
N LYS A 75 -5.94 -1.56 -19.88
CA LYS A 75 -7.24 -2.18 -19.62
C LYS A 75 -7.97 -1.41 -18.55
N VAL A 76 -9.29 -1.33 -18.72
CA VAL A 76 -10.18 -0.83 -17.68
C VAL A 76 -10.11 -1.78 -16.50
N MET A 77 -9.96 -1.23 -15.29
CA MET A 77 -9.99 -2.03 -14.08
C MET A 77 -11.32 -2.78 -13.96
N PRO A 78 -11.32 -4.10 -13.72
CA PRO A 78 -12.55 -4.82 -13.40
C PRO A 78 -13.22 -4.18 -12.18
N PHE A 79 -14.52 -3.93 -12.26
CA PHE A 79 -15.28 -3.28 -11.21
C PHE A 79 -16.49 -4.13 -10.83
N ASP A 80 -16.67 -4.32 -9.54
CA ASP A 80 -17.85 -4.96 -8.96
C ASP A 80 -18.81 -3.90 -8.40
N LEU A 81 -20.11 -4.08 -8.64
CA LEU A 81 -21.16 -3.19 -8.13
C LEU A 81 -21.44 -3.38 -6.63
N ILE A 82 -21.12 -4.55 -6.07
CA ILE A 82 -21.43 -4.90 -4.69
C ILE A 82 -20.31 -4.34 -3.81
N PRO A 83 -20.57 -3.30 -2.97
CA PRO A 83 -19.54 -2.78 -2.10
C PRO A 83 -19.21 -3.73 -0.95
N ARG A 84 -17.95 -3.69 -0.53
CA ARG A 84 -17.53 -4.20 0.77
C ARG A 84 -17.95 -3.21 1.87
N VAL A 85 -18.82 -3.64 2.78
CA VAL A 85 -19.28 -2.83 3.91
C VAL A 85 -18.39 -3.11 5.11
N ILE A 86 -17.83 -2.06 5.68
CA ILE A 86 -17.06 -2.11 6.94
C ILE A 86 -17.82 -1.26 7.95
N THR A 87 -18.16 -1.84 9.09
CA THR A 87 -18.89 -1.14 10.14
C THR A 87 -18.03 -0.07 10.80
N ALA A 88 -18.68 0.93 11.43
CA ALA A 88 -17.96 1.96 12.16
C ALA A 88 -17.13 1.40 13.33
N ASP A 89 -17.56 0.28 13.93
CA ASP A 89 -16.90 -0.34 15.07
C ASP A 89 -15.64 -1.10 14.64
N GLU A 90 -15.74 -1.86 13.55
CA GLU A 90 -14.58 -2.47 12.89
C GLU A 90 -13.58 -1.40 12.45
N TRP A 91 -14.05 -0.34 11.79
CA TRP A 91 -13.18 0.74 11.32
C TRP A 91 -12.45 1.45 12.47
N ARG A 92 -13.12 1.71 13.61
CA ARG A 92 -12.45 2.32 14.77
C ARG A 92 -11.30 1.47 15.31
N THR A 93 -11.43 0.16 15.28
CA THR A 93 -10.34 -0.75 15.69
C THR A 93 -9.21 -0.76 14.66
N ILE A 94 -9.56 -0.82 13.36
CA ILE A 94 -8.60 -0.77 12.26
C ILE A 94 -7.79 0.54 12.30
N GLU A 95 -8.47 1.68 12.34
CA GLU A 95 -7.89 3.01 12.37
C GLU A 95 -6.88 3.16 13.52
N ARG A 96 -7.29 2.84 14.74
CA ARG A 96 -6.41 2.88 15.91
C ARG A 96 -5.19 1.97 15.77
N GLY A 97 -5.37 0.77 15.23
CA GLY A 97 -4.28 -0.18 15.04
C GLY A 97 -3.31 0.24 13.93
N LEU A 98 -3.80 0.82 12.84
CA LEU A 98 -2.97 1.38 11.79
C LEU A 98 -2.18 2.60 12.30
N GLU A 99 -2.80 3.51 13.07
CA GLU A 99 -2.13 4.65 13.70
C GLU A 99 -1.00 4.20 14.64
N GLN A 100 -1.28 3.23 15.51
CA GLN A 100 -0.28 2.63 16.41
C GLN A 100 0.90 2.07 15.60
N ARG A 101 0.60 1.28 14.57
CA ARG A 101 1.60 0.63 13.72
C ARG A 101 2.47 1.64 12.99
N VAL A 102 1.88 2.65 12.35
CA VAL A 102 2.61 3.70 11.61
C VAL A 102 3.49 4.54 12.54
N ARG A 103 3.03 4.86 13.77
CA ARG A 103 3.86 5.51 14.79
C ARG A 103 5.09 4.66 15.13
N ALA A 104 4.88 3.38 15.40
CA ALA A 104 5.96 2.47 15.76
C ALA A 104 6.98 2.31 14.61
N LEU A 105 6.50 2.24 13.36
CA LEU A 105 7.37 2.13 12.18
C LEU A 105 8.19 3.40 11.93
N ASN A 106 7.63 4.61 12.15
CA ASN A 106 8.42 5.84 12.07
C ASN A 106 9.49 5.92 13.17
N LEU A 107 9.16 5.51 14.40
CA LEU A 107 10.15 5.42 15.50
C LEU A 107 11.25 4.41 15.19
N PHE A 108 10.88 3.26 14.60
CA PHE A 108 11.83 2.27 14.12
C PHE A 108 12.78 2.83 13.06
N LEU A 109 12.23 3.48 12.02
CA LEU A 109 13.01 4.10 10.95
C LEU A 109 13.97 5.17 11.49
N HIS A 110 13.49 6.01 12.41
CA HIS A 110 14.35 6.99 13.08
C HIS A 110 15.49 6.30 13.83
N ASP A 111 15.19 5.31 14.68
CA ASP A 111 16.20 4.64 15.50
C ASP A 111 17.30 3.96 14.65
N ILE A 112 16.94 3.20 13.61
CA ILE A 112 17.93 2.48 12.79
C ILE A 112 18.87 3.40 12.01
N TYR A 113 18.46 4.63 11.71
CA TYR A 113 19.30 5.63 11.07
C TYR A 113 20.09 6.48 12.08
N HIS A 114 19.80 6.36 13.38
CA HIS A 114 20.46 7.10 14.46
C HIS A 114 21.17 6.14 15.44
N ASP A 115 20.60 5.96 16.63
CA ASP A 115 21.23 5.24 17.76
C ASP A 115 21.19 3.71 17.62
N ALA A 116 20.33 3.18 16.75
CA ALA A 116 20.08 1.75 16.54
C ALA A 116 19.82 0.98 17.84
N ARG A 117 19.09 1.57 18.80
CA ARG A 117 18.82 0.99 20.13
C ARG A 117 18.08 -0.34 20.06
N ILE A 118 17.11 -0.48 19.16
CA ILE A 118 16.38 -1.75 18.99
C ILE A 118 17.29 -2.88 18.54
N LEU A 119 18.29 -2.58 17.69
CA LEU A 119 19.28 -3.54 17.23
C LEU A 119 20.28 -3.87 18.35
N ASN A 120 20.75 -2.86 19.06
CA ASN A 120 21.70 -3.02 20.18
C ASN A 120 21.09 -3.80 21.36
N SER A 121 19.77 -3.72 21.54
CA SER A 121 19.03 -4.53 22.53
C SER A 121 18.74 -5.97 22.10
N GLY A 122 19.07 -6.34 20.86
CA GLY A 122 18.87 -7.69 20.33
C GLY A 122 17.41 -8.03 19.98
N VAL A 123 16.50 -7.06 19.96
CA VAL A 123 15.09 -7.28 19.59
C VAL A 123 14.95 -7.61 18.09
N ILE A 124 15.78 -6.99 17.26
CA ILE A 124 15.87 -7.29 15.82
C ILE A 124 17.35 -7.57 15.48
N PRO A 125 17.66 -8.67 14.77
CA PRO A 125 19.00 -8.94 14.31
C PRO A 125 19.53 -7.84 13.36
N PRO A 126 20.72 -7.26 13.62
CA PRO A 126 21.28 -6.19 12.79
C PRO A 126 21.42 -6.54 11.30
N GLU A 127 21.69 -7.79 10.98
CA GLU A 127 21.81 -8.31 9.61
C GLU A 127 20.52 -8.23 8.81
N LEU A 128 19.35 -8.25 9.47
CA LEU A 128 18.07 -8.07 8.78
C LEU A 128 17.93 -6.64 8.25
N VAL A 129 18.39 -5.65 9.03
CA VAL A 129 18.32 -4.23 8.68
C VAL A 129 19.44 -3.86 7.72
N PHE A 130 20.70 -4.07 8.11
CA PHE A 130 21.86 -3.64 7.31
C PHE A 130 22.08 -4.46 6.04
N GLY A 131 21.49 -5.67 5.97
CA GLY A 131 21.47 -6.50 4.77
C GLY A 131 20.29 -6.23 3.84
N SER A 132 19.30 -5.43 4.25
CA SER A 132 18.15 -5.10 3.41
C SER A 132 18.54 -4.18 2.26
N ARG A 133 17.97 -4.42 1.07
CA ARG A 133 18.11 -3.50 -0.09
C ARG A 133 17.42 -2.17 0.14
N GLY A 134 16.45 -2.12 1.07
CA GLY A 134 15.74 -0.90 1.42
C GLY A 134 16.50 0.01 2.40
N TYR A 135 17.60 -0.47 2.99
CA TYR A 135 18.39 0.32 3.93
C TYR A 135 19.34 1.28 3.19
N ARG A 136 19.25 2.57 3.50
CA ARG A 136 20.03 3.64 2.86
C ARG A 136 21.08 4.19 3.82
N ARG A 137 22.34 3.83 3.61
CA ARG A 137 23.47 4.26 4.47
C ARG A 137 23.62 5.78 4.48
N GLU A 138 23.21 6.40 3.39
CA GLU A 138 23.20 7.84 3.16
C GLU A 138 22.31 8.58 4.18
N MET A 139 21.28 7.92 4.71
CA MET A 139 20.33 8.48 5.68
C MET A 139 20.84 8.47 7.13
N ARG A 140 22.02 7.90 7.41
CA ARG A 140 22.54 7.79 8.78
C ARG A 140 22.84 9.17 9.38
N GLY A 141 22.31 9.43 10.57
CA GLY A 141 22.46 10.68 11.31
C GLY A 141 21.80 11.89 10.63
N LEU A 142 20.86 11.64 9.71
CA LEU A 142 20.10 12.68 9.02
C LEU A 142 18.74 12.85 9.70
N ASP A 143 18.54 14.04 10.26
CA ASP A 143 17.25 14.47 10.80
C ASP A 143 16.29 14.76 9.65
N VAL A 144 15.08 14.19 9.72
CA VAL A 144 13.98 14.48 8.78
C VAL A 144 12.93 15.34 9.47
N PRO A 145 12.18 16.20 8.74
CA PRO A 145 11.15 17.04 9.33
C PRO A 145 10.17 16.23 10.20
N LEU A 146 9.98 16.68 11.44
CA LEU A 146 9.11 16.05 12.45
C LEU A 146 9.44 14.58 12.77
N GLY A 147 10.60 14.06 12.34
CA GLY A 147 10.94 12.64 12.48
C GLY A 147 10.06 11.70 11.65
N VAL A 148 9.36 12.21 10.63
CA VAL A 148 8.44 11.44 9.79
C VAL A 148 9.15 10.98 8.52
N TYR A 149 9.33 9.67 8.40
CA TYR A 149 9.84 9.04 7.19
C TYR A 149 8.70 8.62 6.26
N THR A 150 7.61 8.10 6.82
CA THR A 150 6.51 7.50 6.05
C THR A 150 5.25 8.33 6.21
N HIS A 151 5.07 9.26 5.29
CA HIS A 151 3.98 10.25 5.28
C HIS A 151 2.68 9.60 4.81
N ILE A 152 2.80 8.66 3.86
CA ILE A 152 1.72 7.83 3.35
C ILE A 152 2.14 6.37 3.51
N VAL A 153 1.28 5.56 4.11
CA VAL A 153 1.47 4.12 4.28
C VAL A 153 0.26 3.40 3.73
N GLY A 154 0.49 2.37 2.91
CA GLY A 154 -0.56 1.45 2.47
C GLY A 154 -0.43 0.13 3.25
N SER A 155 -1.36 -0.16 4.14
CA SER A 155 -1.37 -1.45 4.87
C SER A 155 -2.41 -2.39 4.27
N ASP A 156 -1.96 -3.58 3.87
CA ASP A 156 -2.80 -4.60 3.27
C ASP A 156 -3.46 -5.42 4.39
N LEU A 157 -4.80 -5.40 4.42
CA LEU A 157 -5.59 -6.10 5.43
C LEU A 157 -6.34 -7.26 4.81
N VAL A 158 -6.33 -8.40 5.50
CA VAL A 158 -7.18 -9.55 5.18
C VAL A 158 -8.08 -9.86 6.37
N ARG A 159 -9.23 -10.46 6.10
CA ARG A 159 -10.07 -11.05 7.15
C ARG A 159 -10.02 -12.57 7.02
N ASP A 160 -9.82 -13.26 8.13
CA ASP A 160 -9.73 -14.72 8.16
C ASP A 160 -11.12 -15.38 8.32
N SER A 161 -11.14 -16.70 8.48
CA SER A 161 -12.37 -17.47 8.68
C SER A 161 -13.06 -17.22 10.04
N SER A 162 -12.36 -16.61 11.01
CA SER A 162 -12.95 -16.22 12.29
C SER A 162 -13.63 -14.86 12.25
N GLY A 163 -13.40 -14.09 11.18
CA GLY A 163 -13.90 -12.73 11.02
C GLY A 163 -12.94 -11.65 11.54
N GLU A 164 -11.74 -12.02 11.98
CA GLU A 164 -10.73 -11.11 12.50
C GLU A 164 -9.85 -10.54 11.38
N PHE A 165 -9.48 -9.26 11.51
CA PHE A 165 -8.59 -8.59 10.56
C PHE A 165 -7.13 -8.81 10.91
N TYR A 166 -6.34 -9.16 9.91
CA TYR A 166 -4.89 -9.30 10.00
C TYR A 166 -4.21 -8.36 9.03
N VAL A 167 -3.11 -7.76 9.46
CA VAL A 167 -2.18 -7.11 8.54
C VAL A 167 -1.40 -8.20 7.79
N LEU A 168 -1.33 -8.07 6.46
CA LEU A 168 -0.56 -8.94 5.57
C LEU A 168 0.81 -8.35 5.22
N GLU A 169 0.83 -7.07 4.87
CA GLU A 169 2.02 -6.32 4.44
C GLU A 169 1.80 -4.82 4.68
N ASP A 170 2.88 -4.06 4.80
CA ASP A 170 2.86 -2.60 4.77
C ASP A 170 3.70 -2.10 3.61
N ASN A 171 3.21 -1.08 2.92
CA ASN A 171 3.85 -0.46 1.78
C ASN A 171 4.29 0.95 2.17
N LEU A 172 5.59 1.12 2.43
CA LEU A 172 6.16 2.32 3.04
C LEU A 172 7.01 3.16 2.08
N ARG A 173 7.22 2.67 0.85
CA ARG A 173 7.94 3.39 -0.22
C ARG A 173 7.01 4.38 -0.94
N THR A 174 6.38 3.91 -2.02
CA THR A 174 5.53 4.69 -2.94
C THR A 174 4.15 4.03 -3.06
N PRO A 175 3.39 3.91 -1.94
CA PRO A 175 2.10 3.24 -1.96
C PRO A 175 1.15 3.87 -2.96
N SER A 176 0.32 3.02 -3.58
CA SER A 176 -0.62 3.40 -4.63
C SER A 176 -1.99 2.77 -4.41
N GLY A 177 -3.00 3.27 -5.11
CA GLY A 177 -4.33 2.67 -5.17
C GLY A 177 -5.48 3.58 -4.70
N VAL A 178 -5.16 4.73 -4.10
CA VAL A 178 -6.18 5.66 -3.58
C VAL A 178 -7.04 6.28 -4.68
N SER A 179 -6.48 6.44 -5.88
CA SER A 179 -7.25 6.92 -7.04
C SER A 179 -8.43 5.99 -7.33
N TYR A 180 -8.22 4.67 -7.25
CA TYR A 180 -9.27 3.67 -7.43
C TYR A 180 -10.31 3.74 -6.31
N VAL A 181 -9.92 3.96 -5.06
CA VAL A 181 -10.88 4.13 -3.95
C VAL A 181 -11.86 5.29 -4.22
N VAL A 182 -11.32 6.44 -4.63
CA VAL A 182 -12.12 7.64 -4.92
C VAL A 182 -12.98 7.44 -6.17
N GLU A 183 -12.41 6.89 -7.25
CA GLU A 183 -13.15 6.66 -8.49
C GLU A 183 -14.23 5.57 -8.32
N ASN A 184 -13.95 4.48 -7.61
CA ASN A 184 -14.94 3.46 -7.27
C ASN A 184 -16.14 4.08 -6.55
N ARG A 185 -15.90 4.96 -5.57
CA ARG A 185 -16.98 5.66 -4.86
C ARG A 185 -17.78 6.56 -5.80
N ARG A 186 -17.12 7.34 -6.65
CA ARG A 186 -17.77 8.26 -7.59
C ARG A 186 -18.60 7.52 -8.63
N VAL A 187 -18.06 6.44 -9.20
CA VAL A 187 -18.76 5.60 -10.18
C VAL A 187 -19.97 4.95 -9.52
N LEU A 188 -19.79 4.33 -8.34
CA LEU A 188 -20.90 3.67 -7.64
C LEU A 188 -22.03 4.64 -7.29
N LYS A 189 -21.71 5.85 -6.78
CA LYS A 189 -22.70 6.91 -6.53
C LYS A 189 -23.47 7.32 -7.79
N ARG A 190 -22.81 7.30 -8.96
CA ARG A 190 -23.42 7.67 -10.25
C ARG A 190 -24.31 6.57 -10.82
N VAL A 191 -23.88 5.31 -10.76
CA VAL A 191 -24.62 4.19 -11.36
C VAL A 191 -25.67 3.61 -10.43
N TRP A 192 -25.50 3.79 -9.11
CA TRP A 192 -26.39 3.23 -8.10
C TRP A 192 -26.51 4.12 -6.85
N SER A 193 -26.97 5.36 -7.03
CA SER A 193 -27.19 6.31 -5.92
C SER A 193 -28.15 5.80 -4.83
N GLN A 194 -29.13 4.95 -5.19
CA GLN A 194 -30.08 4.35 -4.25
C GLN A 194 -29.40 3.62 -3.10
N LEU A 195 -28.23 3.02 -3.33
CA LEU A 195 -27.47 2.30 -2.31
C LEU A 195 -27.01 3.18 -1.14
N PHE A 196 -26.85 4.48 -1.39
CA PHE A 196 -26.41 5.45 -0.40
C PHE A 196 -27.59 6.10 0.35
N HIS A 197 -28.84 5.85 -0.05
CA HIS A 197 -30.00 6.36 0.66
C HIS A 197 -30.21 5.55 1.94
N GLY A 198 -30.27 6.21 3.09
CA GLY A 198 -30.43 5.54 4.40
C GLY A 198 -29.16 4.87 4.93
N SER A 199 -28.00 5.05 4.28
CA SER A 199 -26.69 4.57 4.75
C SER A 199 -25.75 5.75 5.03
N ASP A 200 -25.20 5.82 6.25
CA ASP A 200 -24.24 6.86 6.64
C ASP A 200 -22.81 6.55 6.19
N VAL A 201 -22.64 6.38 4.87
CA VAL A 201 -21.33 6.08 4.26
C VAL A 201 -20.42 7.32 4.33
N ARG A 202 -19.27 7.18 5.00
CA ARG A 202 -18.27 8.26 5.10
C ARG A 202 -17.71 8.65 3.72
N PRO A 203 -17.54 9.95 3.42
CA PRO A 203 -16.96 10.42 2.17
C PRO A 203 -15.47 10.08 2.08
N VAL A 204 -14.94 9.97 0.86
CA VAL A 204 -13.52 9.70 0.57
C VAL A 204 -12.91 10.72 -0.41
N GLU A 205 -13.74 11.61 -0.94
CA GLU A 205 -13.36 12.54 -2.02
C GLU A 205 -12.39 13.65 -1.57
N GLY A 206 -12.25 13.88 -0.26
CA GLY A 206 -11.36 14.90 0.33
C GLY A 206 -9.88 14.52 0.38
N TYR A 207 -9.53 13.25 0.11
CA TYR A 207 -8.19 12.71 0.32
C TYR A 207 -7.06 13.54 -0.29
N ALA A 208 -7.23 14.06 -1.51
CA ALA A 208 -6.16 14.83 -2.16
C ALA A 208 -5.85 16.13 -1.41
N GLN A 209 -6.86 16.80 -0.85
CA GLN A 209 -6.62 18.01 -0.06
C GLN A 209 -5.96 17.68 1.27
N ASP A 210 -6.41 16.62 1.94
CA ASP A 210 -5.78 16.14 3.18
C ASP A 210 -4.30 15.77 2.95
N LEU A 211 -4.00 15.12 1.83
CA LEU A 211 -2.62 14.82 1.41
C LEU A 211 -1.81 16.10 1.19
N LEU A 212 -2.35 17.10 0.50
CA LEU A 212 -1.65 18.38 0.31
C LEU A 212 -1.36 19.06 1.64
N ASP A 213 -2.30 19.04 2.58
CA ASP A 213 -2.13 19.64 3.90
C ASP A 213 -1.02 18.92 4.70
N VAL A 214 -0.96 17.58 4.64
CA VAL A 214 0.15 16.79 5.20
C VAL A 214 1.48 17.17 4.55
N LEU A 215 1.55 17.25 3.21
CA LEU A 215 2.78 17.63 2.50
C LEU A 215 3.26 19.03 2.86
N ARG A 216 2.35 19.99 3.01
CA ARG A 216 2.68 21.35 3.46
C ARG A 216 3.17 21.39 4.90
N SER A 217 2.65 20.53 5.77
CA SER A 217 3.03 20.49 7.18
C SER A 217 4.49 20.05 7.42
N VAL A 218 5.10 19.36 6.45
CA VAL A 218 6.49 18.89 6.51
C VAL A 218 7.44 19.74 5.68
N ALA A 219 7.03 20.94 5.27
CA ALA A 219 7.91 21.86 4.56
C ALA A 219 9.14 22.25 5.41
N PRO A 220 10.28 22.58 4.76
CA PRO A 220 11.43 23.17 5.44
C PRO A 220 11.06 24.37 6.31
N GLU A 221 11.82 24.57 7.39
CA GLU A 221 11.62 25.71 8.29
C GLU A 221 11.70 27.05 7.53
N ARG A 222 10.92 28.04 7.98
CA ARG A 222 10.90 29.42 7.45
C ARG A 222 10.34 29.56 6.03
N VAL A 223 9.56 28.59 5.57
CA VAL A 223 8.78 28.66 4.33
C VAL A 223 7.30 28.83 4.67
N ASP A 224 6.78 30.05 4.56
CA ASP A 224 5.37 30.34 4.92
C ASP A 224 4.36 29.82 3.87
N ASP A 225 4.71 29.84 2.59
CA ASP A 225 3.89 29.32 1.49
C ASP A 225 4.70 28.31 0.64
N PRO A 226 4.75 27.03 1.07
CA PRO A 226 5.59 26.05 0.41
C PRO A 226 5.00 25.59 -0.93
N THR A 227 5.76 25.82 -2.01
CA THR A 227 5.59 25.10 -3.28
C THR A 227 5.74 23.58 -3.08
N VAL A 228 4.66 22.85 -3.32
CA VAL A 228 4.61 21.39 -3.39
C VAL A 228 4.54 20.94 -4.85
N VAL A 229 5.26 19.90 -5.22
CA VAL A 229 5.19 19.25 -6.55
C VAL A 229 5.08 17.72 -6.41
N LEU A 230 4.53 17.06 -7.43
CA LEU A 230 4.53 15.60 -7.55
C LEU A 230 5.56 15.16 -8.58
N LEU A 231 6.60 14.45 -8.15
CA LEU A 231 7.64 13.90 -9.04
C LEU A 231 7.21 12.53 -9.57
N THR A 232 7.06 12.41 -10.88
CA THR A 232 6.65 11.19 -11.58
C THR A 232 7.79 10.62 -12.44
N PRO A 233 7.91 9.29 -12.58
CA PRO A 233 8.83 8.65 -13.53
C PRO A 233 8.37 8.74 -14.99
N GLY A 234 7.21 9.37 -15.26
CA GLY A 234 6.66 9.58 -16.59
C GLY A 234 5.62 8.55 -17.03
N VAL A 235 5.14 8.70 -18.27
CA VAL A 235 3.97 8.01 -18.84
C VAL A 235 4.07 6.48 -18.92
N TYR A 236 5.29 5.94 -18.93
CA TYR A 236 5.54 4.50 -19.05
C TYR A 236 5.40 3.76 -17.71
N ASN A 237 5.11 4.46 -16.62
CA ASN A 237 4.85 3.84 -15.33
C ASN A 237 3.37 3.43 -15.20
N SER A 238 3.11 2.22 -14.69
CA SER A 238 1.76 1.66 -14.56
C SER A 238 0.83 2.48 -13.65
N ALA A 239 1.38 3.27 -12.72
CA ALA A 239 0.62 4.12 -11.81
C ALA A 239 0.52 5.59 -12.29
N TYR A 240 0.92 5.90 -13.52
CA TYR A 240 0.92 7.28 -14.05
C TYR A 240 -0.46 7.95 -13.99
N PHE A 241 -1.54 7.19 -14.23
CA PHE A 241 -2.91 7.67 -14.04
C PHE A 241 -3.14 8.24 -12.64
N GLU A 242 -2.71 7.51 -11.61
CA GLU A 242 -2.85 7.95 -10.22
C GLU A 242 -2.01 9.19 -9.92
N HIS A 243 -0.80 9.28 -10.50
CA HIS A 243 0.06 10.46 -10.33
C HIS A 243 -0.64 11.71 -10.86
N SER A 244 -1.20 11.63 -12.06
CA SER A 244 -1.98 12.71 -12.68
C SER A 244 -3.24 13.04 -11.88
N PHE A 245 -3.96 12.01 -11.41
CA PHE A 245 -5.14 12.16 -10.58
C PHE A 245 -4.85 12.93 -9.29
N LEU A 246 -3.79 12.54 -8.56
CA LEU A 246 -3.41 13.17 -7.30
C LEU A 246 -2.87 14.58 -7.52
N ALA A 247 -2.01 14.80 -8.51
CA ALA A 247 -1.51 16.14 -8.82
C ALA A 247 -2.65 17.11 -9.14
N LYS A 248 -3.61 16.67 -9.97
CA LYS A 248 -4.81 17.45 -10.29
C LYS A 248 -5.70 17.68 -9.09
N GLY A 249 -5.90 16.65 -8.25
CA GLY A 249 -6.73 16.74 -7.04
C GLY A 249 -6.15 17.69 -5.99
N MET A 250 -4.83 17.70 -5.84
CA MET A 250 -4.10 18.65 -4.98
C MET A 250 -3.97 20.05 -5.60
N GLY A 251 -4.08 20.16 -6.94
CA GLY A 251 -3.79 21.42 -7.64
C GLY A 251 -2.30 21.77 -7.67
N VAL A 252 -1.42 20.78 -7.62
CA VAL A 252 0.04 20.95 -7.69
C VAL A 252 0.59 20.59 -9.07
N GLN A 253 1.80 21.04 -9.37
CA GLN A 253 2.47 20.66 -10.62
C GLN A 253 2.93 19.20 -10.54
N MET A 254 2.62 18.43 -11.59
CA MET A 254 3.24 17.13 -11.84
C MET A 254 4.47 17.35 -12.71
N VAL A 255 5.62 16.87 -12.26
CA VAL A 255 6.94 17.14 -12.86
C VAL A 255 7.71 15.85 -13.06
N GLU A 256 8.55 15.81 -14.09
CA GLU A 256 9.58 14.79 -14.27
C GLU A 256 10.94 15.31 -13.78
N GLY A 257 11.95 14.44 -13.64
CA GLY A 257 13.27 14.82 -13.15
C GLY A 257 13.93 15.93 -13.98
N SER A 258 13.67 15.96 -15.30
CA SER A 258 14.19 16.97 -16.24
C SER A 258 13.61 18.38 -16.04
N ASP A 259 12.42 18.48 -15.44
CA ASP A 259 11.75 19.75 -15.12
C ASP A 259 12.34 20.42 -13.88
N LEU A 260 13.09 19.67 -13.09
CA LEU A 260 13.72 20.12 -11.85
C LEU A 260 15.24 20.24 -12.02
N TYR A 261 15.85 21.12 -11.23
CA TYR A 261 17.30 21.18 -11.10
C TYR A 261 17.69 21.73 -9.73
N VAL A 262 18.93 21.45 -9.32
CA VAL A 262 19.51 21.97 -8.09
C VAL A 262 20.48 23.09 -8.42
N ASP A 263 20.34 24.22 -7.74
CA ASP A 263 21.27 25.34 -7.80
C ASP A 263 21.48 25.93 -6.40
N ASP A 264 22.74 26.15 -6.03
CA ASP A 264 23.18 26.48 -4.67
C ASP A 264 22.44 25.67 -3.59
N GLY A 265 22.29 24.35 -3.82
CA GLY A 265 21.61 23.40 -2.92
C GLY A 265 20.12 23.62 -2.69
N CYS A 266 19.46 24.48 -3.46
CA CYS A 266 18.01 24.65 -3.50
C CYS A 266 17.45 23.96 -4.76
N VAL A 267 16.26 23.37 -4.65
CA VAL A 267 15.59 22.72 -5.78
C VAL A 267 14.68 23.73 -6.48
N TYR A 268 14.80 23.83 -7.80
CA TYR A 268 13.99 24.72 -8.64
C TYR A 268 13.26 23.94 -9.72
N MET A 269 12.03 24.34 -9.99
CA MET A 269 11.26 23.95 -11.16
C MET A 269 11.49 24.94 -12.29
N ARG A 270 11.74 24.43 -13.50
CA ARG A 270 11.89 25.23 -14.72
C ARG A 270 10.53 25.78 -15.14
N THR A 271 10.41 27.10 -15.27
CA THR A 271 9.20 27.73 -15.81
C THR A 271 9.55 28.78 -16.85
N ILE A 272 8.59 29.12 -17.71
CA ILE A 272 8.75 30.20 -18.69
C ILE A 272 8.93 31.59 -18.06
N ARG A 273 8.56 31.76 -16.78
CA ARG A 273 8.70 33.01 -16.03
C ARG A 273 10.02 33.07 -15.23
N GLY A 274 10.87 32.07 -15.35
CA GLY A 274 12.07 31.89 -14.55
C GLY A 274 11.94 30.73 -13.56
N PRO A 275 12.98 30.48 -12.77
CA PRO A 275 12.99 29.36 -11.83
C PRO A 275 12.04 29.60 -10.66
N GLN A 276 11.26 28.58 -10.32
CA GLN A 276 10.37 28.59 -9.16
C GLN A 276 10.92 27.64 -8.09
N PRO A 277 11.15 28.10 -6.85
CA PRO A 277 11.65 27.23 -5.79
C PRO A 277 10.62 26.15 -5.42
N VAL A 278 11.11 24.94 -5.16
CA VAL A 278 10.34 23.78 -4.73
C VAL A 278 10.78 23.39 -3.32
N HIS A 279 9.82 23.25 -2.41
CA HIS A 279 10.11 23.03 -1.00
C HIS A 279 9.71 21.62 -0.55
N VAL A 280 8.68 21.03 -1.15
CA VAL A 280 8.23 19.67 -0.86
C VAL A 280 7.98 18.92 -2.17
N ILE A 281 8.53 17.71 -2.26
CA ILE A 281 8.35 16.82 -3.39
C ILE A 281 7.64 15.57 -2.90
N TYR A 282 6.38 15.38 -3.33
CA TYR A 282 5.72 14.08 -3.24
C TYR A 282 6.26 13.19 -4.35
N ARG A 283 7.17 12.29 -3.99
CA ARG A 283 7.88 11.45 -4.95
C ARG A 283 7.09 10.17 -5.25
N ARG A 284 6.99 9.85 -6.53
CA ARG A 284 6.48 8.57 -7.05
C ARG A 284 7.58 7.78 -7.77
N VAL A 285 8.83 8.04 -7.37
CA VAL A 285 10.06 7.45 -7.90
C VAL A 285 10.80 6.78 -6.74
N ASP A 286 11.28 5.55 -6.97
CA ASP A 286 12.04 4.77 -5.99
C ASP A 286 13.39 5.43 -5.67
N ASP A 287 13.89 5.18 -4.45
CA ASP A 287 15.10 5.81 -3.90
C ASP A 287 16.29 5.77 -4.87
N ASP A 288 16.54 4.59 -5.46
CA ASP A 288 17.68 4.36 -6.35
C ASP A 288 17.70 5.32 -7.54
N PHE A 289 16.53 5.78 -7.98
CA PHE A 289 16.39 6.60 -9.17
C PHE A 289 16.32 8.10 -8.88
N LEU A 290 16.28 8.53 -7.61
CA LEU A 290 16.02 9.93 -7.23
C LEU A 290 17.17 10.90 -7.52
N ASP A 291 18.42 10.45 -7.39
CA ASP A 291 19.59 11.30 -7.57
C ASP A 291 20.77 10.49 -8.14
N PRO A 292 21.15 10.71 -9.42
CA PRO A 292 22.26 9.98 -10.03
C PRO A 292 23.63 10.29 -9.41
N LEU A 293 23.77 11.35 -8.62
CA LEU A 293 25.02 11.66 -7.90
C LEU A 293 25.14 10.91 -6.57
N ALA A 294 24.03 10.43 -5.99
CA ALA A 294 24.02 9.75 -4.70
C ALA A 294 23.70 8.25 -4.83
N PHE A 295 22.88 7.86 -5.82
CA PHE A 295 22.37 6.51 -5.97
C PHE A 295 22.76 5.91 -7.33
N ARG A 296 21.77 5.55 -8.17
CA ARG A 296 22.02 4.93 -9.47
C ARG A 296 22.48 5.98 -10.49
N ALA A 297 23.76 5.91 -10.86
CA ALA A 297 24.39 6.89 -11.75
C ALA A 297 23.80 6.95 -13.18
N ASP A 298 23.21 5.86 -13.67
CA ASP A 298 22.52 5.81 -14.97
C ASP A 298 21.02 6.16 -14.88
N SER A 299 20.53 6.64 -13.72
CA SER A 299 19.15 7.10 -13.59
C SER A 299 18.91 8.38 -14.40
N LEU A 300 17.82 8.36 -15.17
CA LEU A 300 17.29 9.53 -15.90
C LEU A 300 16.00 10.08 -15.30
N LEU A 301 15.48 9.46 -14.22
CA LEU A 301 14.18 9.81 -13.62
C LEU A 301 14.31 10.87 -12.52
N GLY A 302 15.49 10.93 -11.90
CA GLY A 302 15.77 11.77 -10.74
C GLY A 302 16.32 13.15 -11.09
N VAL A 303 16.81 13.84 -10.06
CA VAL A 303 17.38 15.18 -10.15
C VAL A 303 18.76 15.16 -9.51
N ALA A 304 19.79 15.51 -10.30
CA ALA A 304 21.17 15.53 -9.82
C ALA A 304 21.33 16.51 -8.64
N GLY A 305 21.85 16.04 -7.51
CA GLY A 305 22.07 16.84 -6.30
C GLY A 305 20.84 16.97 -5.39
N LEU A 306 19.73 16.29 -5.70
CA LEU A 306 18.52 16.31 -4.90
C LEU A 306 18.77 15.79 -3.48
N PHE A 307 19.53 14.70 -3.34
CA PHE A 307 19.83 14.14 -2.03
C PHE A 307 20.66 15.10 -1.18
N ALA A 308 21.60 15.82 -1.78
CA ALA A 308 22.37 16.84 -1.09
C ALA A 308 21.47 17.98 -0.57
N SER A 309 20.52 18.43 -1.39
CA SER A 309 19.54 19.47 -1.02
C SER A 309 18.62 19.01 0.12
N TYR A 310 18.16 17.75 0.05
CA TYR A 310 17.36 17.11 1.09
C TYR A 310 18.14 17.04 2.42
N ARG A 311 19.40 16.60 2.37
CA ARG A 311 20.29 16.53 3.55
C ARG A 311 20.64 17.90 4.14
N MET A 312 20.61 18.97 3.34
CA MET A 312 20.75 20.35 3.84
C MET A 312 19.46 20.89 4.47
N GLY A 313 18.37 20.12 4.49
CA GLY A 313 17.07 20.56 4.99
C GLY A 313 16.39 21.62 4.13
N ARG A 314 16.76 21.71 2.84
CA ARG A 314 16.25 22.75 1.91
C ARG A 314 15.06 22.30 1.08
N VAL A 315 14.81 20.99 1.04
CA VAL A 315 13.65 20.36 0.40
C VAL A 315 13.23 19.16 1.23
N THR A 316 11.93 18.88 1.31
CA THR A 316 11.40 17.66 1.93
C THR A 316 10.95 16.68 0.87
N LEU A 317 11.26 15.40 1.05
CA LEU A 317 10.77 14.30 0.22
C LEU A 317 9.70 13.51 0.98
N ALA A 318 8.55 13.30 0.34
CA ALA A 318 7.47 12.48 0.87
C ALA A 318 7.19 11.30 -0.08
N ASN A 319 7.27 10.04 0.34
CA ASN A 319 7.89 9.58 1.59
C ASN A 319 9.40 9.86 1.61
N GLY A 320 10.01 9.83 2.80
CA GLY A 320 11.44 9.97 2.99
C GLY A 320 12.23 8.84 2.33
N ILE A 321 13.51 9.07 2.06
CA ILE A 321 14.44 8.07 1.54
C ILE A 321 14.71 7.02 2.62
N GLY A 322 14.87 5.76 2.23
CA GLY A 322 15.25 4.67 3.15
C GLY A 322 14.11 4.08 3.97
N ALA A 323 12.85 4.44 3.68
CA ALA A 323 11.69 3.82 4.30
C ALA A 323 11.53 2.33 3.94
N GLY A 324 12.11 1.89 2.81
CA GLY A 324 11.96 0.53 2.30
C GLY A 324 12.61 -0.58 3.13
N VAL A 325 13.36 -0.25 4.19
CA VAL A 325 13.83 -1.24 5.17
C VAL A 325 12.73 -1.66 6.14
N ALA A 326 11.74 -0.80 6.37
CA ALA A 326 10.61 -1.09 7.25
C ALA A 326 9.50 -1.90 6.58
N ASP A 327 9.42 -1.91 5.23
CA ASP A 327 8.54 -2.81 4.46
C ASP A 327 9.24 -4.10 4.00
N ASP A 328 10.47 -4.37 4.45
CA ASP A 328 11.13 -5.65 4.16
C ASP A 328 10.34 -6.80 4.80
N LYS A 329 9.95 -7.79 3.99
CA LYS A 329 9.10 -8.91 4.46
C LYS A 329 9.69 -9.67 5.66
N ALA A 330 11.01 -9.65 5.87
CA ALA A 330 11.61 -10.25 7.06
C ALA A 330 11.54 -9.34 8.29
N VAL A 331 11.68 -8.01 8.11
CA VAL A 331 11.48 -7.02 9.18
C VAL A 331 10.02 -7.00 9.63
N TYR A 332 9.09 -7.23 8.69
CA TYR A 332 7.66 -7.32 8.93
C TYR A 332 7.29 -8.31 10.07
N ALA A 333 8.00 -9.44 10.17
CA ALA A 333 7.79 -10.43 11.22
C ALA A 333 8.04 -9.86 12.65
N TYR A 334 8.82 -8.78 12.76
CA TYR A 334 9.17 -8.13 14.02
C TYR A 334 8.28 -6.92 14.35
N VAL A 335 7.32 -6.54 13.50
CA VAL A 335 6.49 -5.35 13.78
C VAL A 335 5.73 -5.44 15.10
N PRO A 336 5.19 -6.60 15.53
CA PRO A 336 4.67 -6.75 16.89
C PRO A 336 5.68 -6.39 17.99
N SER A 337 6.94 -6.82 17.83
CA SER A 337 8.03 -6.48 18.76
C SER A 337 8.43 -5.02 18.68
N ILE A 338 8.39 -4.41 17.48
CA ILE A 338 8.63 -2.98 17.26
C ILE A 338 7.59 -2.14 18.03
N ILE A 339 6.31 -2.48 17.92
CA ILE A 339 5.22 -1.81 18.65
C ILE A 339 5.46 -1.88 20.16
N LYS A 340 5.73 -3.08 20.68
CA LYS A 340 6.01 -3.27 22.12
C LYS A 340 7.22 -2.46 22.58
N TYR A 341 8.31 -2.47 21.79
CA TYR A 341 9.56 -1.81 22.16
C TYR A 341 9.41 -0.29 22.22
N TYR A 342 8.81 0.34 21.21
CA TYR A 342 8.75 1.80 21.12
C TYR A 342 7.54 2.41 21.82
N LEU A 343 6.40 1.71 21.85
CA LEU A 343 5.16 2.25 22.39
C LEU A 343 4.81 1.67 23.76
N SER A 344 5.46 0.57 24.19
CA SER A 344 5.06 -0.18 25.40
C SER A 344 3.58 -0.60 25.37
N GLU A 345 3.06 -0.89 24.17
CA GLU A 345 1.67 -1.27 23.91
C GLU A 345 1.62 -2.67 23.28
N GLU A 346 0.52 -3.38 23.47
CA GLU A 346 0.23 -4.59 22.70
C GLU A 346 -0.31 -4.22 21.30
N PRO A 347 0.05 -4.95 20.23
CA PRO A 347 -0.47 -4.71 18.89
C PRO A 347 -2.00 -4.83 18.86
N ILE A 348 -2.68 -3.79 18.38
CA ILE A 348 -4.15 -3.78 18.23
C ILE A 348 -4.58 -4.66 17.05
N LEU A 349 -3.86 -4.55 15.93
CA LEU A 349 -4.08 -5.40 14.76
C LEU A 349 -3.07 -6.54 14.73
N PRO A 350 -3.54 -7.80 14.69
CA PRO A 350 -2.63 -8.93 14.59
C PRO A 350 -1.93 -8.95 13.23
N THR A 351 -0.74 -9.53 13.22
CA THR A 351 0.07 -9.78 12.03
C THR A 351 0.13 -11.28 11.79
N ILE A 352 0.11 -11.68 10.53
CA ILE A 352 0.20 -13.10 10.17
C ILE A 352 1.55 -13.67 10.62
N ARG A 353 1.52 -14.84 11.27
CA ARG A 353 2.74 -15.56 11.67
C ARG A 353 3.63 -15.77 10.46
N THR A 354 4.84 -15.22 10.52
CA THR A 354 5.80 -15.26 9.43
C THR A 354 7.05 -15.98 9.92
N TYR A 355 7.37 -17.09 9.29
CA TYR A 355 8.57 -17.89 9.55
C TYR A 355 9.74 -17.37 8.72
N LEU A 356 10.91 -17.29 9.36
CA LEU A 356 12.16 -16.78 8.84
C LEU A 356 13.16 -17.94 8.65
N PRO A 357 13.48 -18.33 7.41
CA PRO A 357 14.44 -19.40 7.13
C PRO A 357 15.86 -19.16 7.65
N THR A 358 16.17 -17.95 8.13
CA THR A 358 17.44 -17.63 8.80
C THR A 358 17.55 -18.27 10.18
N ASP A 359 16.44 -18.59 10.84
CA ASP A 359 16.42 -19.42 12.04
C ASP A 359 16.45 -20.91 11.62
N PRO A 360 17.46 -21.72 12.04
CA PRO A 360 17.55 -23.12 11.65
C PRO A 360 16.36 -23.99 12.06
N SER A 361 15.66 -23.63 13.14
CA SER A 361 14.47 -24.33 13.61
C SER A 361 13.27 -24.02 12.71
N GLU A 362 13.10 -22.76 12.33
CA GLU A 362 12.03 -22.35 11.42
C GLU A 362 12.29 -22.82 9.99
N LEU A 363 13.54 -22.80 9.52
CA LEU A 363 13.92 -23.40 8.22
C LEU A 363 13.50 -24.87 8.14
N ARG A 364 13.78 -25.65 9.20
CA ARG A 364 13.38 -27.05 9.26
C ARG A 364 11.87 -27.20 9.17
N TYR A 365 11.14 -26.42 9.96
CA TYR A 365 9.67 -26.42 9.93
C TYR A 365 9.14 -26.08 8.53
N ILE A 366 9.70 -25.05 7.87
CA ILE A 366 9.31 -24.65 6.52
C ILE A 366 9.49 -25.82 5.55
N LEU A 367 10.66 -26.47 5.56
CA LEU A 367 10.97 -27.59 4.65
C LEU A 367 10.08 -28.81 4.90
N GLU A 368 9.74 -29.10 6.15
CA GLU A 368 8.86 -30.21 6.54
C GLU A 368 7.39 -29.95 6.18
N HIS A 369 6.94 -28.68 6.24
CA HIS A 369 5.54 -28.28 6.07
C HIS A 369 5.25 -27.45 4.80
N MET A 370 6.12 -27.51 3.78
CA MET A 370 5.96 -26.70 2.55
C MET A 370 4.60 -26.86 1.85
N ARG A 371 3.87 -27.97 2.07
CA ARG A 371 2.53 -28.22 1.50
C ARG A 371 1.42 -27.38 2.15
N GLU A 372 1.65 -26.82 3.32
CA GLU A 372 0.67 -26.08 4.12
C GLU A 372 0.94 -24.56 4.14
N LEU A 373 2.11 -24.16 3.63
CA LEU A 373 2.64 -22.80 3.71
C LEU A 373 2.60 -22.08 2.36
N VAL A 374 2.55 -20.76 2.42
CA VAL A 374 2.84 -19.87 1.30
C VAL A 374 4.25 -19.30 1.49
N ILE A 375 5.14 -19.56 0.54
CA ILE A 375 6.53 -19.09 0.59
C ILE A 375 6.69 -17.94 -0.39
N LYS A 376 7.28 -16.83 0.06
CA LYS A 376 7.45 -15.61 -0.74
C LYS A 376 8.90 -15.16 -0.74
N SER A 377 9.38 -14.69 -1.89
CA SER A 377 10.63 -13.93 -1.98
C SER A 377 10.50 -12.58 -1.28
N VAL A 378 11.51 -12.19 -0.50
CA VAL A 378 11.52 -10.93 0.29
C VAL A 378 11.55 -9.71 -0.63
N ASN A 379 12.32 -9.76 -1.72
CA ASN A 379 12.62 -8.59 -2.56
C ASN A 379 11.75 -8.45 -3.82
N GLU A 380 10.91 -9.44 -4.13
CA GLU A 380 10.06 -9.41 -5.33
C GLU A 380 8.65 -8.87 -5.02
N SER A 381 8.06 -8.15 -5.97
CA SER A 381 6.72 -7.60 -5.93
C SER A 381 5.78 -8.33 -6.92
N GLY A 382 4.47 -8.22 -6.70
CA GLY A 382 3.47 -8.62 -7.69
C GLY A 382 3.25 -10.13 -7.89
N GLY A 383 3.46 -10.95 -6.87
CA GLY A 383 3.18 -12.40 -6.91
C GLY A 383 4.23 -13.25 -7.63
N TYR A 384 5.23 -12.63 -8.25
CA TYR A 384 6.44 -13.32 -8.74
C TYR A 384 7.28 -13.82 -7.55
N GLY A 385 7.86 -15.01 -7.67
CA GLY A 385 8.68 -15.60 -6.61
C GLY A 385 7.89 -16.14 -5.41
N MET A 386 6.65 -16.58 -5.64
CA MET A 386 5.78 -17.17 -4.62
C MET A 386 5.48 -18.65 -4.91
N LEU A 387 5.48 -19.48 -3.86
CA LEU A 387 5.01 -20.87 -3.88
C LEU A 387 3.79 -20.98 -2.97
N VAL A 388 2.66 -21.45 -3.51
CA VAL A 388 1.46 -21.75 -2.73
C VAL A 388 1.41 -23.24 -2.46
N GLY A 389 1.83 -23.64 -1.25
CA GLY A 389 2.00 -25.03 -0.84
C GLY A 389 0.86 -25.96 -1.24
N PRO A 390 -0.40 -25.66 -0.87
CA PRO A 390 -1.56 -26.52 -1.17
C PRO A 390 -1.84 -26.71 -2.66
N HIS A 391 -1.38 -25.79 -3.51
CA HIS A 391 -1.59 -25.81 -4.96
C HIS A 391 -0.31 -26.11 -5.75
N SER A 392 0.78 -26.48 -5.07
CA SER A 392 2.08 -26.77 -5.68
C SER A 392 2.27 -28.25 -6.01
N THR A 393 3.11 -28.53 -6.99
CA THR A 393 3.63 -29.86 -7.32
C THR A 393 4.82 -30.23 -6.43
N GLN A 394 5.22 -31.50 -6.44
CA GLN A 394 6.42 -31.93 -5.71
C GLN A 394 7.70 -31.31 -6.27
N ALA A 395 7.82 -31.22 -7.59
CA ALA A 395 8.99 -30.66 -8.24
C ALA A 395 9.19 -29.18 -7.88
N GLU A 396 8.12 -28.38 -7.88
CA GLU A 396 8.17 -26.96 -7.48
C GLU A 396 8.61 -26.80 -6.01
N ARG A 397 8.14 -27.68 -5.12
CA ARG A 397 8.57 -27.67 -3.71
C ARG A 397 10.06 -28.01 -3.56
N GLU A 398 10.55 -29.00 -4.29
CA GLU A 398 11.97 -29.38 -4.26
C GLU A 398 12.87 -28.26 -4.80
N GLU A 399 12.44 -27.58 -5.87
CA GLU A 399 13.14 -26.41 -6.41
C GLU A 399 13.18 -25.27 -5.38
N PHE A 400 12.04 -24.92 -4.79
CA PHE A 400 11.99 -23.87 -3.76
C PHE A 400 12.81 -24.26 -2.52
N ALA A 401 12.79 -25.52 -2.08
CA ALA A 401 13.60 -25.98 -0.96
C ALA A 401 15.09 -25.73 -1.20
N ALA A 402 15.60 -26.09 -2.39
CA ALA A 402 17.00 -25.85 -2.75
C ALA A 402 17.34 -24.35 -2.78
N ARG A 403 16.43 -23.51 -3.31
CA ARG A 403 16.61 -22.04 -3.34
C ARG A 403 16.63 -21.44 -1.94
N ILE A 404 15.73 -21.87 -1.06
CA ILE A 404 15.66 -21.40 0.34
C ILE A 404 16.94 -21.79 1.06
N GLN A 405 17.41 -23.04 0.93
CA GLN A 405 18.65 -23.49 1.58
C GLN A 405 19.88 -22.74 1.06
N ALA A 406 19.92 -22.41 -0.23
CA ALA A 406 21.02 -21.65 -0.83
C ALA A 406 21.05 -20.18 -0.37
N ASN A 407 19.89 -19.56 -0.13
CA ASN A 407 19.80 -18.17 0.31
C ASN A 407 18.61 -17.94 1.25
N PRO A 408 18.69 -18.36 2.53
CA PRO A 408 17.56 -18.35 3.45
C PRO A 408 16.98 -16.95 3.70
N ARG A 409 17.84 -15.92 3.74
CA ARG A 409 17.45 -14.52 3.98
C ARG A 409 16.53 -13.94 2.91
N SER A 410 16.52 -14.54 1.71
CA SER A 410 15.72 -14.05 0.58
C SER A 410 14.28 -14.56 0.57
N PHE A 411 13.88 -15.37 1.55
CA PHE A 411 12.55 -15.95 1.62
C PHE A 411 11.90 -15.76 2.98
N ILE A 412 10.58 -15.78 2.99
CA ILE A 412 9.74 -15.94 4.19
C ILE A 412 8.67 -16.98 3.91
N ALA A 413 8.09 -17.57 4.95
CA ALA A 413 6.93 -18.45 4.83
C ALA A 413 5.81 -18.03 5.77
N GLN A 414 4.56 -18.14 5.32
CA GLN A 414 3.36 -17.83 6.09
C GLN A 414 2.40 -19.02 6.00
N PRO A 415 1.56 -19.27 7.02
CA PRO A 415 0.48 -20.26 6.90
C PRO A 415 -0.49 -19.84 5.79
N THR A 416 -1.08 -20.83 5.12
CA THR A 416 -2.19 -20.56 4.21
C THR A 416 -3.41 -20.11 5.02
N LEU A 417 -3.94 -18.93 4.72
CA LEU A 417 -5.14 -18.41 5.37
C LEU A 417 -6.40 -18.70 4.55
N ALA A 418 -7.45 -19.11 5.25
CA ALA A 418 -8.80 -19.13 4.69
C ALA A 418 -9.34 -17.70 4.68
N LEU A 419 -9.15 -17.00 3.55
CA LEU A 419 -9.58 -15.61 3.38
C LEU A 419 -11.11 -15.51 3.35
N SER A 420 -11.65 -14.44 3.95
CA SER A 420 -13.07 -14.09 3.88
C SER A 420 -13.55 -14.01 2.42
N ARG A 421 -14.79 -14.42 2.15
CA ARG A 421 -15.43 -14.27 0.85
C ARG A 421 -16.45 -13.14 0.86
N HIS A 422 -16.58 -12.50 -0.28
CA HIS A 422 -17.56 -11.46 -0.53
C HIS A 422 -18.30 -11.84 -1.83
N PRO A 423 -19.65 -11.73 -1.86
CA PRO A 423 -20.48 -12.27 -2.93
C PRO A 423 -20.47 -11.50 -4.24
#